data_AF-A0A497G5N9-F1
#
_entry.id   AF-A0A497G5N9-F1
#
_cell.length_a   1.000
_cell.length_b   1.000
_cell.length_c   1.000
_cell.angle_alpha   90.00
_cell.angle_beta   90.00
_cell.angle_gamma   90.00
#
_symmetry.space_group_name_H-M   'P 1'
#
loop_
_entity.id
_entity.type
_entity.pdbx_description
1 polymer ?
#
loop_
_entity_poly.entity_id
_entity_poly.type
_entity_poly.pdbx_seq_one_letter_code
_entity_poly.pdbx_strand_id
1 'polypeptide(L)'
;EKALEVYRRGYQLIDEMIGEIISLVSLEEGVVVVASDHGSMPHWKFVNLIPKLIEHGLIAYKWNPLEQVYEINWEKTKVFPYFEPPYIWVNLKSRYEHGSVSDEEYEQVVEETIKALYSIRDPETGECPIALALRKEDAIYLGQWGERVGDIIYFLKPSYSCWNTPRFDKVSPEVMTLGDVAPVASRPTNVTGYHSAYLPNARIGVFEIPAPLIIAGPNVKKSYKRPTPAYMVDIAPTILHLLQLPVPPYMEGRILRDIIQEQP
;
A
#
# COMPACT_ATOMS: atom_id res chain seq x y z
N GLU A 1 12.61 -7.20 21.77
CA GLU A 1 12.08 -6.78 23.10
C GLU A 1 12.04 -5.26 23.25
N LYS A 2 13.19 -4.56 23.29
CA LYS A 2 13.25 -3.08 23.39
C LYS A 2 12.31 -2.32 22.45
N ALA A 3 12.24 -2.70 21.17
CA ALA A 3 11.32 -2.07 20.22
C ALA A 3 9.84 -2.17 20.67
N LEU A 4 9.42 -3.32 21.21
CA LEU A 4 8.05 -3.52 21.71
C LEU A 4 7.79 -2.69 22.96
N GLU A 5 8.78 -2.42 23.80
CA GLU A 5 8.63 -1.50 24.94
C GLU A 5 8.33 -0.08 24.46
N VAL A 6 9.02 0.39 23.42
CA VAL A 6 8.74 1.69 22.79
C VAL A 6 7.33 1.73 22.21
N TYR A 7 6.92 0.71 21.45
CA TYR A 7 5.56 0.64 20.92
C TYR A 7 4.51 0.64 22.03
N ARG A 8 4.68 -0.19 23.07
CA ARG A 8 3.75 -0.23 24.21
C ARG A 8 3.66 1.12 24.91
N ARG A 9 4.79 1.80 25.15
CA ARG A 9 4.77 3.12 25.75
C ARG A 9 4.07 4.15 24.87
N GLY A 10 4.30 4.10 23.55
CA GLY A 10 3.57 4.93 22.58
C GLY A 10 2.06 4.71 22.66
N TYR A 11 1.60 3.46 22.65
CA TYR A 11 0.18 3.14 22.77
C TYR A 11 -0.43 3.54 24.12
N GLN A 12 0.32 3.45 25.23
CA GLN A 12 -0.13 3.95 26.54
C GLN A 12 -0.35 5.47 26.51
N LEU A 13 0.57 6.22 25.90
CA LEU A 13 0.41 7.67 25.75
C LEU A 13 -0.77 8.04 24.84
N ILE A 14 -1.00 7.26 23.78
CA ILE A 14 -2.18 7.43 22.91
C ILE A 14 -3.47 7.13 23.67
N ASP A 15 -3.50 6.08 24.49
CA ASP A 15 -4.65 5.73 25.33
C ASP A 15 -4.97 6.83 26.35
N GLU A 16 -3.94 7.35 27.05
CA GLU A 16 -4.05 8.50 27.95
C GLU A 16 -4.64 9.73 27.21
N MET A 17 -4.10 10.08 26.04
CA MET A 17 -4.58 11.19 25.21
C MET A 17 -6.04 11.00 24.75
N ILE A 18 -6.40 9.80 24.28
CA ILE A 18 -7.78 9.49 23.88
C ILE A 18 -8.71 9.63 25.10
N GLY A 19 -8.29 9.15 26.27
CA GLY A 19 -9.03 9.29 27.52
C GLY A 19 -9.30 10.75 27.89
N GLU A 20 -8.29 11.62 27.77
CA GLU A 20 -8.43 13.07 27.99
C GLU A 20 -9.45 13.68 27.01
N ILE A 21 -9.36 13.37 25.71
CA ILE A 21 -10.30 13.88 24.70
C ILE A 21 -11.73 13.40 25.00
N ILE A 22 -11.90 12.12 25.33
CA ILE A 22 -13.22 11.54 25.66
C ILE A 22 -13.80 12.19 26.92
N SER A 23 -12.97 12.59 27.90
CA SER A 23 -13.44 13.26 29.12
C SER A 23 -14.10 14.62 28.87
N LEU A 24 -13.87 15.22 27.70
CA LEU A 24 -14.44 16.51 27.28
C LEU A 24 -15.79 16.38 26.55
N VAL A 25 -16.26 15.16 26.31
CA VAL A 25 -17.50 14.90 25.54
C VAL A 25 -18.42 13.91 26.27
N SER A 26 -19.74 14.07 26.10
CA SER A 26 -20.72 13.10 26.61
C SER A 26 -20.97 11.99 25.59
N LEU A 27 -20.70 10.74 25.96
CA LEU A 27 -21.07 9.57 25.14
C LEU A 27 -22.57 9.28 25.13
N GLU A 28 -23.37 10.00 25.93
CA GLU A 28 -24.83 9.93 25.88
C GLU A 28 -25.40 10.84 24.79
N GLU A 29 -24.68 11.91 24.42
CA GLU A 29 -25.14 12.94 23.47
C GLU A 29 -24.32 12.97 22.17
N GLY A 30 -23.11 12.41 22.18
CA GLY A 30 -22.16 12.46 21.08
C GLY A 30 -21.64 11.10 20.64
N VAL A 31 -21.21 11.02 19.38
CA VAL A 31 -20.51 9.86 18.81
C VAL A 31 -19.02 10.17 18.76
N VAL A 32 -18.22 9.31 19.39
CA VAL A 32 -16.76 9.30 19.29
C VAL A 32 -16.33 8.20 18.34
N VAL A 33 -15.46 8.55 17.39
CA VAL A 33 -14.83 7.61 16.49
C VAL A 33 -13.31 7.74 16.62
N VAL A 34 -12.66 6.63 16.97
CA VAL A 34 -11.21 6.50 16.91
C VAL A 34 -10.90 5.58 15.73
N ALA A 35 -10.16 6.11 14.76
CA ALA A 35 -9.75 5.38 13.57
C ALA A 35 -8.30 5.72 13.25
N SER A 36 -7.66 4.85 12.47
CA SER A 36 -6.37 5.12 11.85
C SER A 36 -6.50 4.93 10.34
N ASP A 37 -5.74 5.73 9.60
CA ASP A 37 -5.61 5.67 8.15
C ASP A 37 -5.04 4.34 7.65
N HIS A 38 -4.03 3.80 8.33
CA HIS A 38 -3.47 2.50 8.02
C HIS A 38 -2.68 1.91 9.20
N GLY A 39 -2.54 0.58 9.19
CA GLY A 39 -1.54 -0.09 10.02
C GLY A 39 -0.12 0.07 9.45
N SER A 40 0.81 -0.71 9.99
CA SER A 40 2.21 -0.72 9.52
C SER A 40 2.85 -2.04 9.88
N MET A 41 3.72 -2.54 9.01
CA MET A 41 4.47 -3.78 9.22
C MET A 41 5.98 -3.53 9.17
N PRO A 42 6.76 -4.24 10.00
CA PRO A 42 8.21 -4.21 9.90
C PRO A 42 8.66 -4.89 8.61
N HIS A 43 9.79 -4.43 8.07
CA HIS A 43 10.46 -5.07 6.95
C HIS A 43 11.96 -5.14 7.18
N TRP A 44 12.60 -6.17 6.63
CA TRP A 44 14.06 -6.37 6.72
C TRP A 44 14.69 -6.79 5.39
N LYS A 45 13.88 -6.97 4.34
CA LYS A 45 14.35 -7.22 2.98
C LYS A 45 13.81 -6.16 2.03
N PHE A 46 14.70 -5.62 1.22
CA PHE A 46 14.38 -4.70 0.13
C PHE A 46 14.26 -5.48 -1.19
N VAL A 47 13.26 -5.17 -2.01
CA VAL A 47 13.00 -5.77 -3.33
C VAL A 47 13.35 -4.79 -4.43
N ASN A 48 14.31 -5.15 -5.28
CA ASN A 48 14.73 -4.37 -6.44
C ASN A 48 13.98 -4.85 -7.69
N LEU A 49 13.01 -4.08 -8.16
CA LEU A 49 12.28 -4.44 -9.38
C LEU A 49 13.12 -4.23 -10.66
N ILE A 50 14.04 -3.26 -10.61
CA ILE A 50 14.76 -2.77 -11.79
C ILE A 50 15.51 -3.88 -12.55
N PRO A 51 16.31 -4.76 -11.90
CA PRO A 51 17.05 -5.81 -12.59
C PRO A 51 16.16 -6.72 -13.43
N LYS A 52 15.04 -7.21 -12.87
CA LYS A 52 14.11 -8.08 -13.60
C LYS A 52 13.35 -7.36 -14.71
N LEU A 53 13.00 -6.09 -14.50
CA LEU A 53 12.37 -5.31 -15.57
C LEU A 53 13.34 -5.03 -16.73
N ILE A 54 14.65 -4.88 -16.46
CA ILE A 54 15.68 -4.79 -17.51
C ILE A 54 15.90 -6.13 -18.21
N GLU A 55 16.01 -7.23 -17.45
CA GLU A 55 16.22 -8.59 -17.99
C GLU A 55 15.11 -8.99 -18.97
N HIS A 56 13.87 -8.63 -18.65
CA HIS A 56 12.70 -8.86 -19.51
C HIS A 56 12.54 -7.81 -20.62
N GLY A 57 13.47 -6.86 -20.75
CA GLY A 57 13.43 -5.83 -21.80
C GLY A 57 12.27 -4.83 -21.66
N LEU A 58 11.75 -4.66 -20.45
CA LEU A 58 10.64 -3.75 -20.14
C LEU A 58 11.12 -2.34 -19.81
N ILE A 59 12.37 -2.22 -19.32
CA ILE A 59 12.97 -0.95 -18.92
C ILE A 59 14.38 -0.85 -19.49
N ALA A 60 14.79 0.35 -19.90
CA ALA A 60 16.11 0.60 -20.44
C ALA A 60 16.71 1.88 -19.86
N TYR A 61 18.02 1.86 -19.58
CA TYR A 61 18.77 3.01 -19.09
C TYR A 61 19.93 3.39 -20.03
N LYS A 62 20.38 4.64 -19.94
CA LYS A 62 21.60 5.18 -20.55
C LYS A 62 22.52 5.70 -19.45
N TRP A 63 23.82 5.47 -19.57
CA TRP A 63 24.80 6.03 -18.64
C TRP A 63 24.97 7.54 -18.87
N ASN A 64 24.78 8.34 -17.82
CA ASN A 64 25.16 9.76 -17.79
C ASN A 64 26.52 9.90 -17.06
N PRO A 65 27.61 10.17 -17.78
CA PRO A 65 28.94 10.27 -17.18
C PRO A 65 29.15 11.53 -16.33
N LEU A 66 28.35 12.59 -16.52
CA LEU A 66 28.47 13.84 -15.77
C LEU A 66 27.93 13.69 -14.35
N GLU A 67 26.75 13.09 -14.22
CA GLU A 67 26.11 12.84 -12.93
C GLU A 67 26.50 11.49 -12.31
N GLN A 68 27.19 10.63 -13.08
CA GLN A 68 27.55 9.27 -12.69
C GLN A 68 26.35 8.41 -12.30
N VAL A 69 25.26 8.52 -13.06
CA VAL A 69 24.01 7.78 -12.87
C VAL A 69 23.53 7.15 -14.16
N TYR A 70 22.69 6.14 -14.04
CA TYR A 70 21.89 5.59 -15.12
C TYR A 70 20.60 6.37 -15.25
N GLU A 71 20.42 7.08 -16.36
CA GLU A 71 19.20 7.83 -16.68
C GLU A 71 18.26 7.00 -17.54
N ILE A 72 16.96 7.10 -17.29
CA ILE A 72 15.97 6.33 -18.01
C ILE A 72 15.99 6.65 -19.52
N ASN A 73 15.87 5.62 -20.35
CA ASN A 73 15.73 5.74 -21.79
C ASN A 73 14.26 5.55 -22.19
N TRP A 74 13.49 6.64 -22.20
CA TRP A 74 12.05 6.60 -22.47
C TRP A 74 11.68 5.93 -23.80
N GLU A 75 12.46 6.18 -24.86
CA GLU A 75 12.23 5.60 -26.20
C GLU A 75 12.25 4.06 -26.23
N LYS A 76 12.96 3.43 -25.28
CA LYS A 76 13.09 1.96 -25.17
C LYS A 76 12.41 1.39 -23.93
N THR A 77 11.82 2.23 -23.09
CA THR A 77 11.20 1.83 -21.82
C THR A 77 9.71 1.61 -22.04
N LYS A 78 9.26 0.38 -21.82
CA LYS A 78 7.88 -0.08 -22.03
C LYS A 78 6.98 0.14 -20.83
N VAL A 79 7.54 0.10 -19.62
CA VAL A 79 6.81 0.34 -18.38
C VAL A 79 7.59 1.22 -17.43
N PHE A 80 6.90 1.94 -16.55
CA PHE A 80 7.55 2.70 -15.49
C PHE A 80 6.87 2.42 -14.13
N PRO A 81 7.63 1.97 -13.11
CA PRO A 81 7.11 1.71 -11.78
C PRO A 81 7.03 2.97 -10.93
N TYR A 82 6.08 2.97 -10.00
CA TYR A 82 6.08 3.79 -8.80
C TYR A 82 5.99 2.86 -7.58
N PHE A 83 6.56 3.29 -6.47
CA PHE A 83 6.80 2.41 -5.33
C PHE A 83 5.86 2.69 -4.16
N GLU A 84 5.09 3.78 -4.20
CA GLU A 84 4.13 4.11 -3.15
C GLU A 84 3.01 5.03 -3.68
N PRO A 85 1.93 4.47 -4.26
CA PRO A 85 1.54 3.05 -4.25
C PRO A 85 2.36 2.17 -5.23
N PRO A 86 2.38 0.83 -5.01
CA PRO A 86 3.09 -0.16 -5.82
C PRO A 86 2.40 -0.40 -7.18
N TYR A 87 2.46 0.60 -8.04
CA TYR A 87 1.85 0.63 -9.35
C TYR A 87 2.90 0.60 -10.44
N ILE A 88 2.55 0.02 -11.59
CA ILE A 88 3.35 0.10 -12.81
C ILE A 88 2.42 0.52 -13.94
N TRP A 89 2.84 1.52 -14.71
CA TRP A 89 2.12 1.96 -15.90
C TRP A 89 2.84 1.49 -17.15
N VAL A 90 2.07 1.18 -18.18
CA VAL A 90 2.56 0.91 -19.53
C VAL A 90 2.79 2.24 -20.23
N ASN A 91 3.99 2.45 -20.78
CA ASN A 91 4.40 3.65 -21.48
C ASN A 91 3.77 3.71 -22.90
N LEU A 92 2.45 3.84 -22.96
CA LEU A 92 1.65 3.89 -24.17
C LEU A 92 1.86 5.18 -24.96
N LYS A 93 1.98 5.06 -26.29
CA LYS A 93 2.02 6.18 -27.25
C LYS A 93 0.75 7.04 -27.22
N SER A 94 -0.40 6.43 -26.96
CA SER A 94 -1.69 7.12 -26.87
C SER A 94 -1.86 7.93 -25.57
N ARG A 95 -1.07 7.61 -24.53
CA ARG A 95 -1.23 8.18 -23.18
C ARG A 95 -0.08 9.11 -22.76
N TYR A 96 1.14 8.87 -23.24
CA TYR A 96 2.33 9.58 -22.79
C TYR A 96 3.15 10.14 -23.97
N GLU A 97 3.69 11.35 -23.81
CA GLU A 97 4.46 12.07 -24.84
C GLU A 97 5.66 11.26 -25.37
N HIS A 98 6.31 10.50 -24.51
CA HIS A 98 7.46 9.64 -24.85
C HIS A 98 7.09 8.15 -24.84
N GLY A 99 5.84 7.83 -25.16
CA GLY A 99 5.33 6.45 -25.23
C GLY A 99 6.11 5.59 -26.22
N SER A 100 6.52 4.39 -25.77
CA SER A 100 7.25 3.43 -26.60
C SER A 100 6.35 2.26 -27.07
N VAL A 101 5.22 2.04 -26.39
CA VAL A 101 4.31 0.90 -26.59
C VAL A 101 3.09 1.34 -27.40
N SER A 102 2.69 0.60 -28.45
CA SER A 102 1.40 0.85 -29.13
C SER A 102 0.23 0.24 -28.36
N ASP A 103 -1.01 0.69 -28.64
CA ASP A 103 -2.19 0.17 -27.95
C ASP A 103 -2.39 -1.35 -28.19
N GLU A 104 -1.96 -1.86 -29.35
CA GLU A 104 -2.02 -3.31 -29.67
C GLU A 104 -1.04 -4.15 -28.83
N GLU A 105 0.06 -3.55 -28.37
CA GLU A 105 1.08 -4.22 -27.55
C GLU A 105 0.73 -4.20 -26.05
N TYR A 106 -0.27 -3.41 -25.63
CA TYR A 106 -0.61 -3.18 -24.22
C TYR A 106 -0.78 -4.48 -23.43
N GLU A 107 -1.63 -5.38 -23.92
CA GLU A 107 -1.96 -6.65 -23.28
C GLU A 107 -0.72 -7.52 -23.07
N GLN A 108 0.15 -7.58 -24.08
CA GLN A 108 1.40 -8.33 -24.01
C GLN A 108 2.35 -7.72 -22.99
N VAL A 109 2.48 -6.38 -22.96
CA VAL A 109 3.39 -5.71 -22.02
C VAL A 109 2.92 -5.87 -20.58
N VAL A 110 1.62 -5.82 -20.31
CA VAL A 110 1.05 -6.11 -18.98
C VAL A 110 1.43 -7.52 -18.52
N GLU A 111 1.21 -8.52 -19.38
CA GLU A 111 1.50 -9.92 -19.08
C GLU A 111 2.99 -10.17 -18.85
N GLU A 112 3.87 -9.64 -19.72
CA GLU A 112 5.32 -9.74 -19.53
C GLU A 112 5.80 -9.02 -18.26
N THR A 113 5.16 -7.92 -17.88
CA THR A 113 5.47 -7.21 -16.63
C THR A 113 5.10 -8.05 -15.41
N ILE A 114 3.93 -8.68 -15.42
CA ILE A 114 3.51 -9.59 -14.34
C ILE A 114 4.47 -10.80 -14.25
N LYS A 115 4.88 -11.38 -15.38
CA LYS A 115 5.89 -12.44 -15.42
C LYS A 115 7.24 -11.99 -14.84
N ALA A 116 7.70 -10.78 -15.19
CA ALA A 116 8.93 -10.22 -14.66
C ALA A 116 8.86 -10.07 -13.13
N LEU A 117 7.75 -9.55 -12.59
CA LEU A 117 7.51 -9.47 -11.14
C LEU A 117 7.59 -10.85 -10.47
N TYR A 118 6.89 -11.85 -11.03
CA TYR A 118 6.92 -13.22 -10.50
C TYR A 118 8.25 -13.96 -10.74
N SER A 119 9.17 -13.42 -11.53
CA SER A 119 10.52 -13.97 -11.73
C SER A 119 11.54 -13.54 -10.68
N ILE A 120 11.22 -12.52 -9.87
CA ILE A 120 12.08 -12.04 -8.78
C ILE A 120 12.29 -13.15 -7.76
N ARG A 121 13.54 -13.37 -7.33
CA ARG A 121 13.89 -14.37 -6.31
C ARG A 121 14.70 -13.75 -5.18
N ASP A 122 14.29 -14.03 -3.95
CA ASP A 122 15.14 -13.80 -2.78
C ASP A 122 16.32 -14.78 -2.82
N PRO A 123 17.57 -14.31 -2.94
CA PRO A 123 18.73 -15.18 -3.12
C PRO A 123 19.01 -16.06 -1.88
N GLU A 124 18.51 -15.68 -0.70
CA GLU A 124 18.70 -16.47 0.52
C GLU A 124 17.69 -17.61 0.65
N THR A 125 16.45 -17.41 0.20
CA THR A 125 15.34 -18.35 0.43
C THR A 125 14.85 -19.04 -0.84
N GLY A 126 15.16 -18.48 -2.01
CA GLY A 126 14.58 -18.89 -3.30
C GLY A 126 13.12 -18.50 -3.48
N GLU A 127 12.51 -17.79 -2.53
CA GLU A 127 11.11 -17.39 -2.64
C GLU A 127 10.89 -16.20 -3.57
N CYS A 128 9.73 -16.15 -4.21
CA CYS A 128 9.24 -14.93 -4.83
C CYS A 128 8.72 -13.98 -3.76
N PRO A 129 9.16 -12.69 -3.72
CA PRO A 129 8.69 -11.72 -2.74
C PRO A 129 7.33 -11.10 -3.09
N ILE A 130 6.79 -11.36 -4.29
CA ILE A 130 5.47 -10.89 -4.71
C ILE A 130 4.40 -11.80 -4.09
N ALA A 131 3.48 -11.20 -3.32
CA ALA A 131 2.30 -11.89 -2.81
C ALA A 131 1.21 -11.99 -3.90
N LEU A 132 1.01 -10.90 -4.63
CA LEU A 132 0.03 -10.81 -5.71
C LEU A 132 0.47 -9.72 -6.70
N ALA A 133 0.44 -10.02 -7.99
CA ALA A 133 0.51 -9.01 -9.05
C ALA A 133 -0.69 -9.22 -9.97
N LEU A 134 -1.38 -8.14 -10.32
CA LEU A 134 -2.65 -8.19 -10.99
C LEU A 134 -2.80 -6.98 -11.92
N ARG A 135 -3.69 -7.15 -12.89
CA ARG A 135 -4.06 -6.09 -13.83
C ARG A 135 -5.01 -5.12 -13.16
N LYS A 136 -5.04 -3.88 -13.64
CA LYS A 136 -5.96 -2.84 -13.14
C LYS A 136 -7.41 -3.28 -13.12
N GLU A 137 -7.84 -4.00 -14.17
CA GLU A 137 -9.22 -4.44 -14.34
C GLU A 137 -9.66 -5.43 -13.25
N ASP A 138 -8.72 -6.24 -12.75
CA ASP A 138 -8.96 -7.21 -11.68
C ASP A 138 -8.86 -6.59 -10.28
N ALA A 139 -8.21 -5.43 -10.16
CA ALA A 139 -7.89 -4.79 -8.89
C ALA A 139 -9.06 -4.01 -8.27
N ILE A 140 -10.17 -3.87 -9.00
CA ILE A 140 -11.38 -3.14 -8.56
C ILE A 140 -11.93 -3.70 -7.23
N TYR A 141 -11.88 -5.02 -7.03
CA TYR A 141 -12.35 -5.67 -5.81
C TYR A 141 -11.41 -5.47 -4.60
N LEU A 142 -10.20 -4.95 -4.83
CA LEU A 142 -9.25 -4.51 -3.81
C LEU A 142 -9.32 -2.99 -3.56
N GLY A 143 -10.38 -2.33 -4.06
CA GLY A 143 -10.57 -0.89 -3.93
C GLY A 143 -9.62 -0.06 -4.82
N GLN A 144 -9.02 -0.68 -5.84
CA GLN A 144 -8.10 -0.02 -6.76
C GLN A 144 -8.83 0.26 -8.07
N TRP A 145 -9.33 1.50 -8.25
CA TRP A 145 -10.05 1.90 -9.46
C TRP A 145 -9.83 3.38 -9.80
N GLY A 146 -10.23 3.78 -11.00
CA GLY A 146 -10.11 5.15 -11.49
C GLY A 146 -8.86 5.41 -12.34
N GLU A 147 -8.77 6.60 -12.91
CA GLU A 147 -7.77 6.93 -13.95
C GLU A 147 -6.33 6.89 -13.45
N ARG A 148 -6.10 7.18 -12.16
CA ARG A 148 -4.75 7.27 -11.57
C ARG A 148 -4.14 5.92 -11.19
N VAL A 149 -4.91 4.85 -11.17
CA VAL A 149 -4.38 3.52 -10.84
C VAL A 149 -3.50 3.02 -11.98
N GLY A 150 -2.36 2.41 -11.62
CA GLY A 150 -1.44 1.78 -12.56
C GLY A 150 -2.10 0.69 -13.40
N ASP A 151 -1.54 0.39 -14.56
CA ASP A 151 -2.01 -0.69 -15.43
C ASP A 151 -1.75 -2.07 -14.79
N ILE A 152 -0.70 -2.16 -13.96
CA ILE A 152 -0.38 -3.30 -13.09
C ILE A 152 -0.26 -2.82 -11.64
N ILE A 153 -0.86 -3.57 -10.73
CA ILE A 153 -0.75 -3.39 -9.28
C ILE A 153 -0.04 -4.61 -8.72
N TYR A 154 0.87 -4.41 -7.76
CA TYR A 154 1.50 -5.52 -7.07
C TYR A 154 1.51 -5.32 -5.55
N PHE A 155 1.56 -6.43 -4.85
CA PHE A 155 1.66 -6.52 -3.41
C PHE A 155 2.84 -7.42 -3.06
N LEU A 156 3.63 -7.01 -2.10
CA LEU A 156 4.73 -7.77 -1.55
C LEU A 156 4.23 -8.70 -0.45
N LYS A 157 4.91 -9.83 -0.30
CA LYS A 157 4.80 -10.66 0.91
C LYS A 157 5.25 -9.84 2.12
N PRO A 158 4.71 -10.11 3.32
CA PRO A 158 5.20 -9.47 4.54
C PRO A 158 6.72 -9.64 4.69
N SER A 159 7.38 -8.68 5.35
CA SER A 159 8.83 -8.54 5.56
C SER A 159 9.66 -7.95 4.41
N TYR A 160 9.09 -7.91 3.21
CA TYR A 160 9.69 -7.26 2.05
C TYR A 160 9.20 -5.81 1.92
N SER A 161 10.03 -4.91 1.38
CA SER A 161 9.63 -3.57 0.98
C SER A 161 10.27 -3.20 -0.37
N CYS A 162 9.63 -2.29 -1.10
CA CYS A 162 10.28 -1.54 -2.20
C CYS A 162 10.51 -0.08 -1.81
N TRP A 163 10.36 0.24 -0.51
CA TRP A 163 10.65 1.55 0.05
C TRP A 163 12.12 1.89 -0.18
N ASN A 164 12.39 3.12 -0.62
CA ASN A 164 13.72 3.58 -1.01
C ASN A 164 14.26 2.93 -2.30
N THR A 165 13.38 2.47 -3.21
CA THR A 165 13.82 2.35 -4.60
C THR A 165 14.10 3.78 -5.08
N PRO A 166 15.31 4.10 -5.58
CA PRO A 166 15.66 5.44 -5.97
C PRO A 166 14.72 5.97 -7.04
N ARG A 167 14.79 7.29 -7.25
CA ARG A 167 14.30 7.96 -8.46
C ARG A 167 14.45 7.05 -9.68
N PHE A 168 13.32 6.54 -10.16
CA PHE A 168 13.29 5.61 -11.28
C PHE A 168 13.92 6.22 -12.53
N ASP A 169 13.81 7.54 -12.68
CA ASP A 169 14.39 8.34 -13.74
C ASP A 169 15.93 8.40 -13.69
N LYS A 170 16.55 8.30 -12.50
CA LYS A 170 18.01 8.38 -12.29
C LYS A 170 18.48 7.44 -11.18
N VAL A 171 19.15 6.36 -11.59
CA VAL A 171 19.55 5.26 -10.71
C VAL A 171 21.08 5.24 -10.54
N SER A 172 21.58 5.15 -9.31
CA SER A 172 23.02 5.06 -9.06
C SER A 172 23.60 3.68 -9.47
N PRO A 173 24.90 3.57 -9.77
CA PRO A 173 25.55 2.28 -10.02
C PRO A 173 25.35 1.26 -8.90
N GLU A 174 25.39 1.70 -7.64
CA GLU A 174 25.15 0.85 -6.48
C GLU A 174 23.77 0.21 -6.53
N VAL A 175 22.73 0.95 -6.95
CA VAL A 175 21.38 0.39 -7.05
C VAL A 175 21.23 -0.53 -8.26
N MET A 176 21.88 -0.20 -9.37
CA MET A 176 21.85 -1.01 -10.58
C MET A 176 22.48 -2.40 -10.37
N THR A 177 23.49 -2.51 -9.50
CA THR A 177 24.19 -3.77 -9.22
C THR A 177 23.59 -4.57 -8.06
N LEU A 178 22.59 -4.03 -7.37
CA LEU A 178 21.90 -4.75 -6.31
C LEU A 178 21.08 -5.90 -6.90
N GLY A 179 21.21 -7.08 -6.28
CA GLY A 179 20.39 -8.23 -6.64
C GLY A 179 18.89 -7.97 -6.45
N ASP A 180 18.09 -8.90 -6.94
CA ASP A 180 16.62 -8.94 -6.84
C ASP A 180 16.11 -8.57 -5.45
N VAL A 181 16.77 -9.06 -4.40
CA VAL A 181 16.46 -8.78 -3.00
C VAL A 181 17.74 -8.55 -2.23
N ALA A 182 17.76 -7.56 -1.34
CA ALA A 182 18.89 -7.25 -0.46
C ALA A 182 18.43 -7.01 0.99
N PRO A 183 19.22 -7.36 2.01
CA PRO A 183 18.91 -7.02 3.39
C PRO A 183 18.84 -5.50 3.60
N VAL A 184 17.85 -5.03 4.37
CA VAL A 184 17.74 -3.62 4.77
C VAL A 184 19.00 -3.12 5.45
N ALA A 185 19.68 -3.95 6.25
CA ALA A 185 20.93 -3.60 6.92
C ALA A 185 22.08 -3.23 5.95
N SER A 186 22.01 -3.69 4.70
CA SER A 186 22.99 -3.41 3.65
C SER A 186 22.59 -2.22 2.77
N ARG A 187 21.46 -1.57 3.04
CA ARG A 187 20.97 -0.41 2.30
C ARG A 187 20.75 0.80 3.21
N PRO A 188 20.90 2.01 2.68
CA PRO A 188 20.60 3.24 3.40
C PRO A 188 19.07 3.49 3.40
N THR A 189 18.26 2.64 4.03
CA THR A 189 16.88 3.03 4.38
C THR A 189 16.85 3.61 5.78
N ASN A 190 16.27 4.78 5.91
CA ASN A 190 15.95 5.41 7.19
C ASN A 190 14.60 4.95 7.76
N VAL A 191 13.89 4.05 7.07
CA VAL A 191 12.57 3.57 7.47
C VAL A 191 12.58 2.05 7.58
N THR A 192 12.07 1.53 8.70
CA THR A 192 12.00 0.08 9.00
C THR A 192 10.56 -0.43 9.15
N GLY A 193 9.57 0.46 9.02
CA GLY A 193 8.14 0.15 8.91
C GLY A 193 7.60 0.54 7.54
N TYR A 194 6.67 -0.22 7.00
CA TYR A 194 6.07 0.06 5.70
C TYR A 194 4.61 -0.36 5.70
N HIS A 195 3.78 0.23 4.85
CA HIS A 195 2.34 0.00 4.84
C HIS A 195 1.75 -0.11 3.42
N SER A 196 2.35 0.59 2.46
CA SER A 196 1.74 0.81 1.14
C SER A 196 1.81 -0.36 0.17
N ALA A 197 2.72 -1.32 0.36
CA ALA A 197 2.94 -2.40 -0.61
C ALA A 197 2.38 -3.77 -0.20
N TYR A 198 1.46 -3.83 0.75
CA TYR A 198 0.98 -5.10 1.28
C TYR A 198 -0.50 -5.31 1.02
N LEU A 199 -0.91 -6.58 0.97
CA LEU A 199 -2.34 -6.90 0.91
C LEU A 199 -3.07 -6.32 2.12
N PRO A 200 -4.33 -5.87 2.00
CA PRO A 200 -5.08 -5.22 3.08
C PRO A 200 -5.22 -6.07 4.35
N ASN A 201 -5.03 -7.39 4.26
CA ASN A 201 -5.11 -8.32 5.38
C ASN A 201 -3.74 -8.78 5.92
N ALA A 202 -2.63 -8.21 5.43
CA ALA A 202 -1.29 -8.68 5.76
C ALA A 202 -0.92 -8.46 7.24
N ARG A 203 -0.17 -9.43 7.80
CA ARG A 203 0.22 -9.47 9.22
C ARG A 203 1.60 -10.10 9.41
N ILE A 204 2.34 -9.63 10.43
CA ILE A 204 3.55 -10.26 10.96
C ILE A 204 3.49 -10.17 12.49
N GLY A 205 3.22 -11.29 13.16
CA GLY A 205 3.09 -11.31 14.62
C GLY A 205 1.98 -10.37 15.09
N VAL A 206 2.35 -9.32 15.84
CA VAL A 206 1.43 -8.29 16.36
C VAL A 206 1.27 -7.07 15.43
N PHE A 207 2.01 -7.03 14.32
CA PHE A 207 1.95 -5.94 13.34
C PHE A 207 1.03 -6.33 12.19
N GLU A 208 0.20 -5.39 11.74
CA GLU A 208 -0.82 -5.64 10.74
C GLU A 208 -1.14 -4.37 9.94
N ILE A 209 -1.62 -4.56 8.70
CA ILE A 209 -2.13 -3.47 7.84
C ILE A 209 -3.55 -3.03 8.22
N PRO A 210 -4.49 -3.93 8.60
CA PRO A 210 -5.74 -3.52 9.22
C PRO A 210 -5.51 -2.54 10.37
N ALA A 211 -6.17 -1.40 10.31
CA ALA A 211 -6.11 -0.37 11.34
C ALA A 211 -7.26 -0.52 12.35
N PRO A 212 -7.11 -0.06 13.61
CA PRO A 212 -8.19 -0.05 14.58
C PRO A 212 -9.32 0.90 14.15
N LEU A 213 -10.56 0.46 14.36
CA LEU A 213 -11.76 1.28 14.34
C LEU A 213 -12.54 1.04 15.62
N ILE A 214 -12.76 2.10 16.41
CA ILE A 214 -13.56 2.09 17.63
C ILE A 214 -14.61 3.18 17.48
N ILE A 215 -15.87 2.81 17.69
CA ILE A 215 -17.01 3.72 17.65
C ILE A 215 -17.74 3.58 18.98
N ALA A 216 -18.00 4.71 19.64
CA ALA A 216 -18.72 4.78 20.91
C ALA A 216 -19.70 5.95 20.88
N GLY A 217 -20.87 5.80 21.52
CA GLY A 217 -21.90 6.82 21.56
C GLY A 217 -23.30 6.24 21.75
N PRO A 218 -24.35 7.06 21.62
CA PRO A 218 -25.73 6.61 21.75
C PRO A 218 -26.07 5.60 20.65
N ASN A 219 -26.87 4.59 21.00
CA ASN A 219 -27.32 3.52 20.10
C ASN A 219 -26.19 2.69 19.44
N VAL A 220 -24.98 2.68 20.01
CA VAL A 220 -23.88 1.81 19.58
C VAL A 220 -23.73 0.65 20.57
N LYS A 221 -23.64 -0.59 20.07
CA LYS A 221 -23.50 -1.79 20.91
C LYS A 221 -22.22 -1.72 21.75
N LYS A 222 -22.36 -1.88 23.07
CA LYS A 222 -21.24 -1.97 24.00
C LYS A 222 -20.54 -3.33 23.88
N SER A 223 -19.21 -3.34 24.00
CA SER A 223 -18.38 -4.55 23.99
C SER A 223 -18.58 -5.46 22.76
N TYR A 224 -19.01 -4.88 21.64
CA TYR A 224 -19.21 -5.61 20.39
C TYR A 224 -17.96 -5.55 19.52
N LYS A 225 -17.45 -6.73 19.15
CA LYS A 225 -16.37 -6.87 18.17
C LYS A 225 -16.95 -7.42 16.88
N ARG A 226 -16.82 -6.64 15.79
CA ARG A 226 -17.26 -7.09 14.47
C ARG A 226 -16.48 -8.34 14.04
N PRO A 227 -17.14 -9.37 13.49
CA PRO A 227 -16.46 -10.57 13.00
C PRO A 227 -15.72 -10.34 11.67
N THR A 228 -16.11 -9.30 10.94
CA THR A 228 -15.52 -8.92 9.64
C THR A 228 -14.95 -7.50 9.68
N PRO A 229 -13.93 -7.19 8.87
CA PRO A 229 -13.42 -5.82 8.76
C PRO A 229 -14.48 -4.81 8.33
N ALA A 230 -14.28 -3.55 8.74
CA ALA A 230 -14.95 -2.40 8.13
C ALA A 230 -14.00 -1.81 7.08
N TYR A 231 -14.55 -1.21 6.03
CA TYR A 231 -13.76 -0.39 5.13
C TYR A 231 -13.73 1.05 5.64
N MET A 232 -12.66 1.79 5.38
CA MET A 232 -12.55 3.18 5.83
C MET A 232 -13.69 4.06 5.28
N VAL A 233 -14.12 3.79 4.04
CA VAL A 233 -15.26 4.47 3.41
C VAL A 233 -16.58 4.24 4.14
N ASP A 234 -16.71 3.19 4.96
CA ASP A 234 -17.91 2.89 5.75
C ASP A 234 -18.07 3.84 6.97
N ILE A 235 -17.00 4.52 7.39
CA ILE A 235 -16.99 5.33 8.62
C ILE A 235 -17.92 6.54 8.49
N ALA A 236 -17.78 7.34 7.44
CA ALA A 236 -18.57 8.55 7.22
C ALA A 236 -20.10 8.29 7.12
N PRO A 237 -20.61 7.37 6.28
CA PRO A 237 -22.04 7.08 6.22
C PRO A 237 -22.57 6.51 7.54
N THR A 238 -21.75 5.77 8.29
CA THR A 238 -22.12 5.27 9.63
C THR A 238 -22.28 6.42 10.63
N ILE A 239 -21.35 7.38 10.67
CA ILE A 239 -21.45 8.57 11.52
C ILE A 239 -22.71 9.37 11.20
N LEU A 240 -22.95 9.68 9.91
CA LEU A 240 -24.15 10.42 9.49
C LEU A 240 -25.43 9.71 9.94
N HIS A 241 -25.48 8.39 9.77
CA HIS A 241 -26.63 7.60 10.19
C HIS A 241 -26.85 7.64 11.71
N LEU A 242 -25.79 7.53 12.53
CA LEU A 242 -25.89 7.63 13.99
C LEU A 242 -26.35 9.02 14.45
N LEU A 243 -25.98 10.06 13.72
CA LEU A 243 -26.42 11.45 13.96
C LEU A 243 -27.83 11.75 13.38
N GLN A 244 -28.51 10.76 12.81
CA GLN A 244 -29.80 10.92 12.13
C GLN A 244 -29.77 11.96 11.00
N LEU A 245 -28.61 12.11 10.36
CA LEU A 245 -28.42 12.98 9.21
C LEU A 245 -28.62 12.19 7.91
N PRO A 246 -29.05 12.85 6.82
CA PRO A 246 -29.12 12.21 5.51
C PRO A 246 -27.76 11.67 5.07
N VAL A 247 -27.72 10.42 4.61
CA VAL A 247 -26.53 9.83 3.98
C VAL A 247 -26.62 10.10 2.48
N PRO A 248 -25.68 10.88 1.89
CA PRO A 248 -25.71 11.15 0.47
C PRO A 248 -25.56 9.87 -0.38
N PRO A 249 -26.32 9.71 -1.47
CA PRO A 249 -26.33 8.47 -2.25
C PRO A 249 -25.03 8.21 -3.05
N TYR A 250 -24.15 9.21 -3.14
CA TYR A 250 -22.86 9.09 -3.81
C TYR A 250 -21.73 8.59 -2.88
N MET A 251 -22.01 8.39 -1.58
CA MET A 251 -21.04 7.76 -0.69
C MET A 251 -20.87 6.28 -1.06
N GLU A 252 -19.64 5.84 -1.22
CA GLU A 252 -19.30 4.47 -1.63
C GLU A 252 -19.42 3.47 -0.48
N GLY A 253 -19.17 3.94 0.74
CA GLY A 253 -19.24 3.11 1.93
C GLY A 253 -20.67 2.80 2.34
N ARG A 254 -20.81 1.69 3.06
CA ARG A 254 -22.09 1.27 3.63
C ARG A 254 -22.19 1.70 5.09
N ILE A 255 -23.41 1.85 5.57
CA ILE A 255 -23.70 1.98 7.00
C ILE A 255 -23.37 0.65 7.68
N LEU A 256 -22.53 0.68 8.71
CA LEU A 256 -22.17 -0.48 9.53
C LEU A 256 -23.32 -0.86 10.48
N ARG A 257 -24.43 -1.37 9.94
CA ARG A 257 -25.66 -1.65 10.73
C ARG A 257 -25.46 -2.64 11.86
N ASP A 258 -24.49 -3.55 11.74
CA ASP A 258 -24.24 -4.58 12.73
C ASP A 258 -23.75 -4.04 14.08
N ILE A 259 -23.19 -2.81 14.11
CA ILE A 259 -22.74 -2.15 15.35
C ILE A 259 -23.87 -1.41 16.08
N ILE A 260 -25.00 -1.16 15.41
CA ILE A 260 -26.09 -0.34 15.93
C ILE A 260 -26.93 -1.18 16.88
N GLN A 261 -27.23 -0.63 18.04
CA GLN A 261 -28.18 -1.20 18.98
C GLN A 261 -29.59 -0.91 18.46
N GLU A 262 -30.33 -1.96 18.11
CA GLU A 262 -31.75 -1.81 17.79
C GLU A 262 -32.49 -1.29 19.02
N GLN A 263 -33.29 -0.24 18.83
CA GLN A 263 -34.24 0.17 19.87
C GLN A 263 -35.33 -0.91 19.95
N PRO A 264 -35.72 -1.35 21.16
CA PRO A 264 -36.80 -2.30 21.35
C PRO A 264 -38.14 -1.80 20.80
#